data_AF-A0A2E3AHI1-F1
#
_entry.id   AF-A0A2E3AHI1-F1
#
_cell.length_a   1.000
_cell.length_b   1.000
_cell.length_c   1.000
_cell.angle_alpha   90.00
_cell.angle_beta   90.00
_cell.angle_gamma   90.00
#
_symmetry.space_group_name_H-M   'P 1'
#
loop_
_entity.id
_entity.type
_entity.pdbx_description
1 polymer ?
#
loop_
_entity_poly.entity_id
_entity_poly.type
_entity_poly.pdbx_seq_one_letter_code
_entity_poly.pdbx_strand_id
1 'polypeptide(L)'
;MKKILITTLVFFTISCIDEKPAEYEEKLTVFSSITGGLSMGVGGDTCVVSLSNEITNDLDPKSLFISDAMVIISENGSEKIDTLFAVENRPGRYLTKKDVIFENGKTYELNVSWNNFSVTSETTIPDPIKISSPNDEYYICDGEQLKVDSIQTNNFDMNLLPVTSFEELIPFIDQNKISTAYYKDDGCYIGSFASFPLFLIDFEAKNSKTIQIYSQALERWTRGLEPDSDDNNSIGFWDYNKNGIKDSSYTNLIYDTSFVYLIWKGDYLRFENGEPFRINPGMWQVSLTPTPMSWLYFDYYGMHLITISATDDNYYNYYAGDPAANNQYLLPNSNINDGHGLFFSKASKSFLVNIAAYNR
;
A
#
# COMPACT_ATOMS: atom_id res chain seq x y z
N MET A 1 -45.97 58.68 -34.14
CA MET A 1 -44.77 57.88 -33.84
C MET A 1 -45.18 56.63 -33.09
N LYS A 2 -45.23 55.46 -33.76
CA LYS A 2 -45.50 54.16 -33.14
C LYS A 2 -44.21 53.33 -33.27
N LYS A 3 -43.60 53.02 -32.12
CA LYS A 3 -42.37 52.22 -32.04
C LYS A 3 -42.70 50.77 -32.38
N ILE A 4 -42.04 50.24 -33.41
CA ILE A 4 -42.04 48.82 -33.74
C ILE A 4 -41.00 48.17 -32.82
N LEU A 5 -41.47 47.28 -31.94
CA LEU A 5 -40.61 46.46 -31.09
C LEU A 5 -40.20 45.24 -31.93
N ILE A 6 -38.92 45.18 -32.29
CA ILE A 6 -38.32 43.99 -32.94
C ILE A 6 -37.98 43.02 -31.81
N THR A 7 -38.73 41.92 -31.74
CA THR A 7 -38.44 40.81 -30.83
C THR A 7 -37.49 39.86 -31.55
N THR A 8 -36.21 39.90 -31.18
CA THR A 8 -35.17 38.99 -31.69
C THR A 8 -35.40 37.60 -31.08
N LEU A 9 -35.82 36.65 -31.90
CA LEU A 9 -35.99 35.25 -31.51
C LEU A 9 -34.60 34.59 -31.43
N VAL A 10 -34.08 34.44 -30.22
CA VAL A 10 -32.84 33.70 -29.97
C VAL A 10 -33.17 32.21 -30.04
N PHE A 11 -32.80 31.56 -31.15
CA PHE A 11 -32.81 30.10 -31.27
C PHE A 11 -31.67 29.54 -30.40
N PHE A 12 -32.02 29.04 -29.20
CA PHE A 12 -31.17 28.10 -28.48
C PHE A 12 -31.17 26.77 -29.24
N THR A 13 -30.15 26.53 -30.05
CA THR A 13 -29.85 25.18 -30.54
C THR A 13 -29.32 24.38 -29.36
N ILE A 14 -30.20 23.60 -28.73
CA ILE A 14 -29.80 22.50 -27.85
C ILE A 14 -29.13 21.48 -28.77
N SER A 15 -27.81 21.59 -28.93
CA SER A 15 -27.02 20.49 -29.46
C SER A 15 -27.05 19.40 -28.39
N CYS A 16 -27.99 18.45 -28.51
CA CYS A 16 -27.80 17.15 -27.86
C CYS A 16 -26.48 16.61 -28.40
N ILE A 17 -25.51 16.44 -27.52
CA ILE A 17 -24.33 15.64 -27.80
C ILE A 17 -24.85 14.22 -27.97
N ASP A 18 -25.10 13.80 -29.21
CA ASP A 18 -25.31 12.40 -29.58
C ASP A 18 -23.95 11.68 -29.51
N GLU A 19 -23.37 11.62 -28.31
CA GLU A 19 -22.32 10.64 -28.06
C GLU A 19 -23.03 9.31 -27.86
N LYS A 20 -22.86 8.41 -28.84
CA LYS A 20 -23.26 7.02 -28.67
C LYS A 20 -22.57 6.49 -27.42
N PRO A 21 -23.28 5.80 -26.52
CA PRO A 21 -22.66 5.19 -25.37
C PRO A 21 -21.52 4.27 -25.85
N ALA A 22 -20.38 4.32 -25.15
CA ALA A 22 -19.24 3.47 -25.47
C ALA A 22 -19.69 2.00 -25.45
N GLU A 23 -19.55 1.31 -26.58
CA GLU A 23 -19.81 -0.12 -26.65
C GLU A 23 -18.70 -0.87 -25.93
N TYR A 24 -19.09 -1.83 -25.09
CA TYR A 24 -18.15 -2.66 -24.36
C TYR A 24 -17.32 -3.51 -25.34
N GLU A 25 -16.01 -3.51 -25.13
CA GLU A 25 -15.06 -4.36 -25.83
C GLU A 25 -14.33 -5.23 -24.79
N GLU A 26 -14.39 -6.55 -24.96
CA GLU A 26 -13.65 -7.48 -24.12
C GLU A 26 -12.14 -7.34 -24.36
N LYS A 27 -11.37 -7.20 -23.27
CA LYS A 27 -9.93 -6.98 -23.29
C LYS A 27 -9.24 -7.73 -22.16
N LEU A 28 -7.96 -8.02 -22.33
CA LEU A 28 -7.13 -8.46 -21.22
C LEU A 28 -6.94 -7.32 -20.22
N THR A 29 -7.06 -7.66 -18.95
CA THR A 29 -6.73 -6.80 -17.83
C THR A 29 -5.50 -7.36 -17.13
N VAL A 30 -4.43 -6.57 -17.07
CA VAL A 30 -3.12 -6.98 -16.54
C VAL A 30 -2.67 -6.00 -15.46
N PHE A 31 -2.53 -6.49 -14.24
CA PHE A 31 -1.91 -5.76 -13.14
C PHE A 31 -0.60 -6.43 -12.78
N SER A 32 0.51 -5.73 -13.03
CA SER A 32 1.84 -6.26 -12.79
C SER A 32 2.70 -5.24 -12.03
N SER A 33 3.58 -5.76 -11.16
CA SER A 33 4.61 -4.96 -10.52
C SER A 33 5.91 -5.73 -10.42
N ILE A 34 7.03 -5.00 -10.41
CA ILE A 34 8.37 -5.54 -10.15
C ILE A 34 9.13 -4.65 -9.15
N THR A 35 9.98 -5.27 -8.33
CA THR A 35 10.83 -4.55 -7.36
C THR A 35 12.30 -4.71 -7.67
N GLY A 36 13.02 -3.59 -7.77
CA GLY A 36 14.47 -3.60 -7.98
C GLY A 36 15.23 -4.31 -6.86
N GLY A 37 16.21 -5.13 -7.24
CA GLY A 37 17.02 -5.95 -6.35
C GLY A 37 16.37 -7.25 -5.88
N LEU A 38 15.12 -7.53 -6.28
CA LEU A 38 14.37 -8.70 -5.82
C LEU A 38 13.79 -9.50 -6.99
N SER A 39 13.47 -10.77 -6.73
CA SER A 39 12.63 -11.57 -7.62
C SER A 39 11.15 -11.28 -7.40
N MET A 40 10.33 -11.48 -8.44
CA MET A 40 8.88 -11.26 -8.33
C MET A 40 8.26 -12.09 -7.21
N GLY A 41 7.46 -11.44 -6.36
CA GLY A 41 6.77 -12.07 -5.24
C GLY A 41 7.39 -11.77 -3.88
N VAL A 42 8.69 -11.46 -3.84
CA VAL A 42 9.42 -11.20 -2.58
C VAL A 42 9.02 -9.83 -2.01
N GLY A 43 8.89 -8.81 -2.87
CA GLY A 43 8.46 -7.46 -2.46
C GLY A 43 6.94 -7.29 -2.41
N GLY A 44 6.19 -8.40 -2.40
CA GLY A 44 4.72 -8.43 -2.57
C GLY A 44 4.25 -8.21 -4.01
N ASP A 45 5.18 -8.04 -4.93
CA ASP A 45 4.96 -7.82 -6.35
C ASP A 45 4.47 -9.07 -7.07
N THR A 46 3.70 -8.90 -8.14
CA THR A 46 3.01 -9.99 -8.82
C THR A 46 2.50 -9.52 -10.17
N CYS A 47 2.31 -10.45 -11.11
CA CYS A 47 1.49 -10.25 -12.29
C CYS A 47 0.13 -10.94 -12.09
N VAL A 48 -0.96 -10.25 -12.40
CA VAL A 48 -2.33 -10.77 -12.38
C VAL A 48 -2.96 -10.54 -13.75
N VAL A 49 -3.51 -11.60 -14.34
CA VAL A 49 -4.14 -11.59 -15.66
C VAL A 49 -5.59 -12.04 -15.53
N SER A 50 -6.50 -11.24 -16.08
CA SER A 50 -7.93 -11.53 -16.17
C SER A 50 -8.53 -10.98 -17.47
N LEU A 51 -9.78 -11.32 -17.75
CA LEU A 51 -10.60 -10.65 -18.76
C LEU A 51 -11.40 -9.51 -18.14
N SER A 52 -11.63 -8.44 -18.90
CA SER A 52 -12.73 -7.53 -18.60
C SER A 52 -14.07 -8.23 -18.81
N ASN A 53 -15.13 -7.67 -18.23
CA ASN A 53 -16.49 -8.15 -18.44
C ASN A 53 -17.45 -6.96 -18.53
N GLU A 54 -18.54 -7.12 -19.27
CA GLU A 54 -19.60 -6.12 -19.33
C GLU A 54 -20.29 -6.00 -17.96
N ILE A 55 -20.62 -4.78 -17.54
CA ILE A 55 -21.24 -4.54 -16.23
C ILE A 55 -22.61 -5.20 -16.07
N THR A 56 -23.29 -5.50 -17.18
CA THR A 56 -24.61 -6.14 -17.23
C THR A 56 -24.52 -7.66 -17.11
N ASN A 57 -23.34 -8.25 -17.32
CA ASN A 57 -23.13 -9.69 -17.23
C ASN A 57 -22.93 -10.12 -15.78
N ASP A 58 -23.85 -10.95 -15.28
CA ASP A 58 -23.76 -11.56 -13.96
C ASP A 58 -22.89 -12.83 -14.04
N LEU A 59 -21.59 -12.66 -13.85
CA LEU A 59 -20.60 -13.72 -13.77
C LEU A 59 -19.87 -13.66 -12.42
N ASP A 60 -19.48 -14.82 -11.88
CA ASP A 60 -18.55 -14.86 -10.75
C ASP A 60 -17.23 -14.21 -11.17
N PRO A 61 -16.78 -13.10 -10.54
CA PRO A 61 -15.54 -12.42 -10.89
C PRO A 61 -14.31 -13.35 -10.86
N LYS A 62 -14.35 -14.42 -10.05
CA LYS A 62 -13.27 -15.40 -9.98
C LYS A 62 -13.09 -16.19 -11.27
N SER A 63 -14.16 -16.32 -12.07
CA SER A 63 -14.12 -17.01 -13.36
C SER A 63 -13.37 -16.22 -14.44
N LEU A 64 -13.16 -14.91 -14.23
CA LEU A 64 -12.47 -14.04 -15.18
C LEU A 64 -10.93 -14.17 -15.11
N PHE A 65 -10.39 -14.78 -14.05
CA PHE A 65 -8.96 -14.96 -13.89
C PHE A 65 -8.40 -16.04 -14.81
N ILE A 66 -7.35 -15.69 -15.56
CA ILE A 66 -6.74 -16.56 -16.55
C ILE A 66 -5.50 -17.24 -15.98
N SER A 67 -5.46 -18.58 -15.95
CA SER A 67 -4.33 -19.34 -15.35
C SER A 67 -3.43 -20.05 -16.38
N ASP A 68 -3.71 -19.90 -17.67
CA ASP A 68 -3.00 -20.51 -18.79
C ASP A 68 -2.54 -19.47 -19.85
N ALA A 69 -2.38 -18.21 -19.47
CA ALA A 69 -1.79 -17.17 -20.32
C ALA A 69 -0.27 -17.38 -20.46
N MET A 70 0.26 -16.98 -21.61
CA MET A 70 1.70 -16.86 -21.83
C MET A 70 2.15 -15.48 -21.37
N VAL A 71 2.87 -15.44 -20.25
CA VAL A 71 3.34 -14.20 -19.62
C VAL A 71 4.86 -14.17 -19.65
N ILE A 72 5.42 -13.13 -20.28
CA ILE A 72 6.84 -12.96 -20.50
C ILE A 72 7.27 -11.57 -20.07
N ILE A 73 8.43 -11.49 -19.41
CA ILE A 73 9.12 -10.23 -19.12
C ILE A 73 10.55 -10.28 -19.67
N SER A 74 11.03 -9.16 -20.20
CA SER A 74 12.40 -9.03 -20.69
C SER A 74 12.95 -7.65 -20.39
N GLU A 75 14.25 -7.55 -20.12
CA GLU A 75 14.93 -6.24 -20.08
C GLU A 75 14.97 -5.67 -21.50
N ASN A 76 14.63 -4.39 -21.65
CA ASN A 76 14.62 -3.73 -22.96
C ASN A 76 16.03 -3.77 -23.58
N GLY A 77 16.11 -4.26 -24.82
CA GLY A 77 17.38 -4.44 -25.54
C GLY A 77 18.17 -5.70 -25.17
N SER A 78 17.62 -6.58 -24.30
CA SER A 78 18.20 -7.88 -23.96
C SER A 78 17.55 -9.01 -24.74
N GLU A 79 18.33 -10.02 -25.14
CA GLU A 79 17.79 -11.28 -25.66
C GLU A 79 17.29 -12.21 -24.53
N LYS A 80 17.54 -11.86 -23.27
CA LYS A 80 17.09 -12.65 -22.11
C LYS A 80 15.59 -12.42 -21.89
N ILE A 81 14.85 -13.51 -22.06
CA ILE A 81 13.40 -13.57 -21.88
C ILE A 81 13.10 -14.46 -20.67
N ASP A 82 12.41 -13.90 -19.68
CA ASP A 82 11.99 -14.62 -18.49
C ASP A 82 10.48 -14.90 -18.54
N THR A 83 10.09 -16.17 -18.44
CA THR A 83 8.68 -16.58 -18.39
C THR A 83 8.16 -16.50 -16.95
N LEU A 84 6.94 -15.96 -16.79
CA LEU A 84 6.22 -16.02 -15.53
C LEU A 84 5.28 -17.23 -15.53
N PHE A 85 5.22 -17.93 -14.41
CA PHE A 85 4.47 -19.16 -14.24
C PHE A 85 3.25 -18.92 -13.34
N ALA A 86 2.13 -19.55 -13.70
CA ALA A 86 0.91 -19.50 -12.93
C ALA A 86 1.15 -20.06 -11.51
N VAL A 87 0.58 -19.39 -10.51
CA VAL A 87 0.70 -19.76 -9.10
C VAL A 87 -0.42 -20.73 -8.73
N GLU A 88 -0.02 -21.89 -8.21
CA GLU A 88 -0.97 -22.92 -7.78
C GLU A 88 -1.97 -22.37 -6.74
N ASN A 89 -3.25 -22.71 -6.90
CA ASN A 89 -4.36 -22.26 -6.05
C ASN A 89 -4.55 -20.74 -5.95
N ARG A 90 -3.98 -19.96 -6.89
CA ARG A 90 -4.19 -18.52 -7.02
C ARG A 90 -4.45 -18.16 -8.49
N PRO A 91 -5.69 -18.38 -8.99
CA PRO A 91 -6.04 -18.13 -10.38
C PRO A 91 -5.66 -16.73 -10.83
N GLY A 92 -5.19 -16.61 -12.07
CA GLY A 92 -4.80 -15.31 -12.63
C GLY A 92 -3.41 -14.84 -12.22
N ARG A 93 -2.79 -15.42 -11.20
CA ARG A 93 -1.53 -14.93 -10.63
C ARG A 93 -0.33 -15.61 -11.26
N TYR A 94 0.67 -14.83 -11.64
CA TYR A 94 1.92 -15.30 -12.24
C TYR A 94 3.13 -14.71 -11.51
N LEU A 95 4.18 -15.51 -11.38
CA LEU A 95 5.47 -15.13 -10.78
C LEU A 95 6.64 -15.61 -11.63
N THR A 96 7.77 -14.91 -11.57
CA THR A 96 9.02 -15.40 -12.16
C THR A 96 9.60 -16.56 -11.35
N LYS A 97 10.64 -17.20 -11.89
CA LYS A 97 11.52 -18.03 -11.05
C LYS A 97 12.25 -17.14 -10.02
N LYS A 98 12.64 -17.75 -8.89
CA LYS A 98 13.27 -17.04 -7.75
C LYS A 98 14.66 -16.48 -8.05
N ASP A 99 15.33 -16.98 -9.07
CA ASP A 99 16.66 -16.55 -9.53
C ASP A 99 16.61 -15.39 -10.54
N VAL A 100 15.41 -15.00 -10.98
CA VAL A 100 15.22 -13.80 -11.82
C VAL A 100 15.18 -12.59 -10.90
N ILE A 101 16.25 -11.80 -10.91
CA ILE A 101 16.38 -10.56 -10.14
C ILE A 101 16.28 -9.38 -11.10
N PHE A 102 15.41 -8.42 -10.77
CA PHE A 102 15.27 -7.19 -11.54
C PHE A 102 16.25 -6.12 -11.05
N GLU A 103 16.90 -5.40 -11.95
CA GLU A 103 17.92 -4.40 -11.61
C GLU A 103 17.33 -2.98 -11.58
N ASN A 104 17.77 -2.17 -10.61
CA ASN A 104 17.40 -0.76 -10.54
C ASN A 104 17.94 0.01 -11.76
N GLY A 105 17.19 1.01 -12.22
CA GLY A 105 17.56 1.84 -13.38
C GLY A 105 17.37 1.18 -14.74
N LYS A 106 16.85 -0.07 -14.79
CA LYS A 106 16.58 -0.78 -16.05
C LYS A 106 15.12 -0.69 -16.46
N THR A 107 14.89 -0.75 -17.77
CA THR A 107 13.55 -0.81 -18.38
C THR A 107 13.20 -2.26 -18.68
N TYR A 108 11.98 -2.66 -18.33
CA TYR A 108 11.45 -3.99 -18.57
C TYR A 108 10.17 -3.91 -19.39
N GLU A 109 10.03 -4.84 -20.33
CA GLU A 109 8.87 -5.02 -21.18
C GLU A 109 8.11 -6.27 -20.74
N LEU A 110 6.80 -6.12 -20.53
CA LEU A 110 5.86 -7.19 -20.22
C LEU A 110 5.03 -7.51 -21.47
N ASN A 111 4.98 -8.78 -21.83
CA ASN A 111 4.16 -9.30 -22.91
C ASN A 111 3.23 -10.38 -22.34
N VAL A 112 1.93 -10.21 -22.54
CA VAL A 112 0.92 -11.18 -22.11
C VAL A 112 0.05 -11.56 -23.30
N SER A 113 -0.05 -12.85 -23.58
CA SER A 113 -0.94 -13.37 -24.61
C SER A 113 -1.80 -14.51 -24.10
N TRP A 114 -3.06 -14.49 -24.52
CA TRP A 114 -4.03 -15.54 -24.23
C TRP A 114 -5.08 -15.59 -25.34
N ASN A 115 -5.25 -16.77 -25.96
CA ASN A 115 -6.08 -16.94 -27.16
C ASN A 115 -5.73 -15.94 -28.27
N ASN A 116 -6.68 -15.07 -28.64
CA ASN A 116 -6.55 -14.02 -29.65
C ASN A 116 -6.13 -12.66 -29.06
N PHE A 117 -5.99 -12.55 -27.74
CA PHE A 117 -5.59 -11.32 -27.08
C PHE A 117 -4.07 -11.30 -26.87
N SER A 118 -3.48 -10.12 -27.10
CA SER A 118 -2.08 -9.85 -26.83
C SER A 118 -1.96 -8.43 -26.34
N VAL A 119 -1.29 -8.23 -25.21
CA VAL A 119 -1.04 -6.92 -24.64
C VAL A 119 0.44 -6.76 -24.33
N THR A 120 0.92 -5.53 -24.42
CA THR A 120 2.30 -5.17 -24.13
C THR A 120 2.34 -4.00 -23.17
N SER A 121 3.41 -3.89 -22.39
CA SER A 121 3.62 -2.76 -21.51
C SER A 121 5.09 -2.64 -21.13
N GLU A 122 5.50 -1.46 -20.66
CA GLU A 122 6.86 -1.20 -20.22
C GLU A 122 6.89 -0.42 -18.91
N THR A 123 7.95 -0.63 -18.13
CA THR A 123 8.24 0.11 -16.89
C THR A 123 9.75 0.30 -16.74
N THR A 124 10.17 1.37 -16.07
CA THR A 124 11.58 1.59 -15.72
C THR A 124 11.73 1.63 -14.20
N ILE A 125 12.54 0.72 -13.66
CA ILE A 125 12.77 0.65 -12.21
C ILE A 125 13.52 1.91 -11.78
N PRO A 126 13.02 2.66 -10.76
CA PRO A 126 13.73 3.82 -10.24
C PRO A 126 15.13 3.50 -9.72
N ASP A 127 15.93 4.55 -9.49
CA ASP A 127 17.23 4.39 -8.83
C ASP A 127 17.05 3.90 -7.38
N PRO A 128 18.06 3.23 -6.80
CA PRO A 128 17.99 2.79 -5.41
C PRO A 128 17.69 3.95 -4.45
N ILE A 129 16.69 3.76 -3.59
CA ILE A 129 16.28 4.75 -2.60
C ILE A 129 17.28 4.78 -1.43
N LYS A 130 17.63 5.98 -1.00
CA LYS A 130 18.35 6.20 0.28
C LYS A 130 17.37 6.69 1.33
N ILE A 131 17.53 6.18 2.54
CA ILE A 131 16.69 6.54 3.68
C ILE A 131 17.55 6.85 4.90
N SER A 132 17.13 7.81 5.71
CA SER A 132 17.75 8.19 6.99
C SER A 132 16.69 8.69 7.96
N SER A 133 17.06 8.86 9.22
CA SER A 133 16.25 9.57 10.21
C SER A 133 17.04 10.81 10.66
N PRO A 134 16.47 12.02 10.58
CA PRO A 134 17.16 13.24 11.00
C PRO A 134 17.29 13.32 12.53
N ASN A 135 18.40 13.88 13.02
CA ASN A 135 18.76 13.84 14.44
C ASN A 135 18.44 15.12 15.23
N ASP A 136 17.98 16.20 14.61
CA ASP A 136 17.80 17.53 15.23
C ASP A 136 16.54 18.25 14.77
N GLU A 137 15.44 17.49 14.68
CA GLU A 137 14.13 18.01 14.29
C GLU A 137 13.24 18.26 15.52
N TYR A 138 12.40 19.29 15.43
CA TYR A 138 11.55 19.73 16.53
C TYR A 138 10.11 19.93 16.08
N TYR A 139 9.18 19.52 16.91
CA TYR A 139 7.74 19.71 16.70
C TYR A 139 7.12 20.41 17.90
N ILE A 140 6.02 21.11 17.67
CA ILE A 140 5.26 21.75 18.74
C ILE A 140 4.24 20.74 19.25
N CYS A 141 4.26 20.51 20.56
CA CYS A 141 3.30 19.69 21.29
C CYS A 141 2.73 20.51 22.44
N ASP A 142 1.43 20.75 22.45
CA ASP A 142 0.74 21.49 23.53
C ASP A 142 1.40 22.85 23.87
N GLY A 143 1.94 23.52 22.85
CA GLY A 143 2.62 24.81 22.97
C GLY A 143 4.10 24.75 23.35
N GLU A 144 4.64 23.56 23.63
CA GLU A 144 6.05 23.32 23.91
C GLU A 144 6.78 22.80 22.66
N GLN A 145 7.99 23.29 22.41
CA GLN A 145 8.85 22.77 21.35
C GLN A 145 9.62 21.55 21.87
N LEU A 146 9.27 20.37 21.38
CA LEU A 146 9.90 19.11 21.76
C LEU A 146 10.75 18.57 20.62
N LYS A 147 11.87 17.94 20.98
CA LYS A 147 12.74 17.24 20.02
C LYS A 147 12.08 15.93 19.61
N VAL A 148 12.11 15.62 18.32
CA VAL A 148 11.66 14.32 17.79
C VAL A 148 12.81 13.33 17.87
N ASP A 149 12.51 12.11 18.35
CA ASP A 149 13.50 11.04 18.42
C ASP A 149 13.90 10.56 17.01
N SER A 150 15.18 10.23 16.85
CA SER A 150 15.71 9.64 15.64
C SER A 150 15.89 8.14 15.79
N ILE A 151 15.83 7.44 14.67
CA ILE A 151 15.94 5.98 14.63
C ILE A 151 17.03 5.49 13.68
N GLN A 152 17.52 4.27 13.90
CA GLN A 152 18.43 3.62 12.99
C GLN A 152 17.67 3.03 11.79
N THR A 153 18.02 3.46 10.59
CA THR A 153 17.38 3.02 9.33
C THR A 153 18.26 2.07 8.51
N ASN A 154 19.47 1.76 8.98
CA ASN A 154 20.39 0.81 8.32
C ASN A 154 20.63 -0.42 9.20
N ASN A 155 19.57 -1.20 9.43
CA ASN A 155 19.59 -2.36 10.32
C ASN A 155 18.90 -3.62 9.74
N PHE A 156 18.52 -3.60 8.46
CA PHE A 156 17.87 -4.73 7.79
C PHE A 156 18.39 -4.91 6.36
N ASP A 157 18.58 -6.18 5.96
CA ASP A 157 18.92 -6.56 4.59
C ASP A 157 17.68 -7.13 3.88
N MET A 158 17.26 -6.50 2.79
CA MET A 158 16.09 -6.92 2.02
C MET A 158 16.23 -8.30 1.37
N ASN A 159 17.46 -8.82 1.23
CA ASN A 159 17.67 -10.19 0.78
C ASN A 159 17.14 -11.24 1.76
N LEU A 160 16.77 -10.83 2.98
CA LEU A 160 16.13 -11.69 3.98
C LEU A 160 14.61 -11.79 3.78
N LEU A 161 13.98 -10.93 2.97
CA LEU A 161 12.53 -10.97 2.70
C LEU A 161 11.98 -12.31 2.14
N PRO A 162 12.73 -13.11 1.36
CA PRO A 162 12.26 -14.42 0.92
C PRO A 162 12.06 -15.45 2.04
N VAL A 163 12.51 -15.15 3.28
CA VAL A 163 12.35 -16.02 4.44
C VAL A 163 10.88 -16.11 4.86
N THR A 164 10.42 -17.32 5.19
CA THR A 164 8.99 -17.66 5.20
C THR A 164 8.24 -17.27 6.48
N SER A 165 8.93 -17.01 7.59
CA SER A 165 8.31 -16.51 8.82
C SER A 165 9.19 -15.51 9.58
N PHE A 166 8.59 -14.72 10.47
CA PHE A 166 9.34 -13.77 11.31
C PHE A 166 10.30 -14.50 12.26
N GLU A 167 9.90 -15.64 12.79
CA GLU A 167 10.71 -16.46 13.68
C GLU A 167 12.00 -16.94 13.00
N GLU A 168 11.93 -17.21 11.70
CA GLU A 168 13.09 -17.56 10.89
C GLU A 168 14.01 -16.36 10.59
N LEU A 169 13.49 -15.14 10.65
CA LEU A 169 14.27 -13.90 10.49
C LEU A 169 15.09 -13.56 11.74
N ILE A 170 14.59 -13.90 12.93
CA ILE A 170 15.20 -13.52 14.22
C ILE A 170 16.72 -13.77 14.29
N PRO A 171 17.25 -14.94 13.88
CA PRO A 171 18.69 -15.21 13.96
C PRO A 171 19.57 -14.31 13.08
N PHE A 172 18.99 -13.69 12.05
CA PHE A 172 19.70 -12.82 11.10
C PHE A 172 19.62 -11.33 11.48
N ILE A 173 18.83 -11.01 12.51
CA ILE A 173 18.57 -9.65 12.94
C ILE A 173 19.44 -9.31 14.17
N ASP A 174 20.24 -8.25 14.05
CA ASP A 174 20.99 -7.69 15.18
C ASP A 174 20.09 -6.75 16.00
N GLN A 175 19.50 -7.29 17.06
CA GLN A 175 18.56 -6.54 17.91
C GLN A 175 19.17 -5.28 18.53
N ASN A 176 20.50 -5.20 18.70
CA ASN A 176 21.16 -4.02 19.26
C ASN A 176 21.17 -2.82 18.29
N LYS A 177 20.85 -3.03 17.02
CA LYS A 177 20.76 -1.98 15.99
C LYS A 177 19.33 -1.51 15.75
N ILE A 178 18.36 -2.03 16.49
CA ILE A 178 16.95 -1.68 16.34
C ILE A 178 16.61 -0.60 17.35
N SER A 179 16.21 0.56 16.84
CA SER A 179 15.69 1.63 17.68
C SER A 179 14.30 1.27 18.21
N THR A 180 13.99 1.71 19.42
CA THR A 180 12.64 1.69 19.97
C THR A 180 12.03 3.08 19.85
N ALA A 181 10.86 3.19 19.24
CA ALA A 181 10.05 4.40 19.23
C ALA A 181 8.84 4.21 20.15
N TYR A 182 8.51 5.24 20.92
CA TYR A 182 7.44 5.16 21.92
C TYR A 182 6.15 5.76 21.38
N TYR A 183 5.11 4.94 21.34
CA TYR A 183 3.77 5.36 21.01
C TYR A 183 3.12 5.99 22.24
N LYS A 184 2.71 7.24 22.10
CA LYS A 184 1.94 8.00 23.10
C LYS A 184 0.53 8.19 22.57
N ASP A 185 -0.44 7.89 23.41
CA ASP A 185 -1.85 7.79 23.03
C ASP A 185 -2.70 8.99 23.48
N ASP A 186 -2.06 10.10 23.87
CA ASP A 186 -2.75 11.26 24.41
C ASP A 186 -2.25 12.61 23.87
N GLY A 187 -3.02 13.67 24.13
CA GLY A 187 -2.65 15.05 23.83
C GLY A 187 -2.26 15.30 22.38
N CYS A 188 -1.18 16.06 22.17
CA CYS A 188 -0.67 16.39 20.83
C CYS A 188 -0.20 15.16 19.99
N TYR A 189 -0.03 13.99 20.61
CA TYR A 189 0.50 12.78 19.95
C TYR A 189 -0.59 12.04 19.15
N ILE A 190 -1.87 12.24 19.48
CA ILE A 190 -3.03 11.72 18.74
C ILE A 190 -4.03 12.85 18.48
N GLY A 191 -4.38 13.06 17.21
CA GLY A 191 -5.24 14.19 16.84
C GLY A 191 -5.51 14.28 15.33
N SER A 192 -4.46 14.24 14.53
CA SER A 192 -4.55 14.41 13.08
C SER A 192 -3.24 14.03 12.37
N PHE A 193 -3.13 14.33 11.08
CA PHE A 193 -1.87 14.30 10.33
C PHE A 193 -0.76 15.20 10.91
N ALA A 194 -1.12 16.23 11.69
CA ALA A 194 -0.17 17.13 12.34
C ALA A 194 0.21 16.68 13.76
N SER A 195 -0.20 15.47 14.18
CA SER A 195 0.20 14.90 15.46
C SER A 195 1.72 14.78 15.57
N PHE A 196 2.22 14.91 16.80
CA PHE A 196 3.64 14.76 17.08
C PHE A 196 4.12 13.38 16.61
N PRO A 197 5.14 13.31 15.74
CA PRO A 197 5.59 12.04 15.16
C PRO A 197 6.37 11.19 16.18
N LEU A 198 6.30 9.87 16.02
CA LEU A 198 7.17 8.96 16.78
C LEU A 198 8.62 9.12 16.33
N PHE A 199 8.83 9.31 15.02
CA PHE A 199 10.13 9.62 14.41
C PHE A 199 9.90 10.23 13.02
N LEU A 200 10.97 10.76 12.43
CA LEU A 200 10.96 11.27 11.06
C LEU A 200 11.79 10.38 10.14
N ILE A 201 11.39 10.34 8.87
CA ILE A 201 12.12 9.63 7.81
C ILE A 201 12.44 10.61 6.70
N ASP A 202 13.73 10.70 6.39
CA ASP A 202 14.23 11.32 5.18
C ASP A 202 14.45 10.29 4.08
N PHE A 203 14.15 10.67 2.84
CA PHE A 203 14.45 9.85 1.68
C PHE A 203 14.98 10.65 0.48
N GLU A 204 15.90 10.04 -0.26
CA GLU A 204 16.34 10.49 -1.58
C GLU A 204 15.91 9.44 -2.61
N ALA A 205 14.95 9.81 -3.46
CA ALA A 205 14.41 8.96 -4.51
C ALA A 205 14.49 9.69 -5.85
N LYS A 206 15.45 9.30 -6.69
CA LYS A 206 15.58 9.83 -8.05
C LYS A 206 14.65 9.09 -8.99
N ASN A 207 14.16 9.79 -10.01
CA ASN A 207 13.27 9.23 -11.04
C ASN A 207 12.02 8.56 -10.45
N SER A 208 11.45 9.15 -9.40
CA SER A 208 10.24 8.69 -8.72
C SER A 208 9.32 9.86 -8.44
N LYS A 209 8.01 9.67 -8.64
CA LYS A 209 6.98 10.68 -8.39
C LYS A 209 6.13 10.42 -7.14
N THR A 210 6.16 9.19 -6.63
CA THR A 210 5.35 8.80 -5.48
C THR A 210 6.14 7.86 -4.59
N ILE A 211 6.06 8.09 -3.28
CA ILE A 211 6.65 7.22 -2.27
C ILE A 211 5.54 6.48 -1.55
N GLN A 212 5.69 5.17 -1.44
CA GLN A 212 4.84 4.33 -0.62
C GLN A 212 5.59 3.92 0.64
N ILE A 213 4.96 4.08 1.79
CA ILE A 213 5.47 3.59 3.08
C ILE A 213 4.56 2.47 3.54
N TYR A 214 5.13 1.28 3.67
CA TYR A 214 4.48 0.12 4.24
C TYR A 214 4.94 -0.06 5.69
N SER A 215 3.99 -0.22 6.60
CA SER A 215 4.22 -0.57 7.99
C SER A 215 3.71 -1.98 8.24
N GLN A 216 4.64 -2.94 8.36
CA GLN A 216 4.31 -4.34 8.61
C GLN A 216 4.66 -4.71 10.05
N ALA A 217 3.64 -4.89 10.87
CA ALA A 217 3.79 -5.49 12.19
C ALA A 217 4.12 -6.98 12.04
N LEU A 218 5.33 -7.37 12.46
CA LEU A 218 5.81 -8.75 12.32
C LEU A 218 5.22 -9.66 13.42
N GLU A 219 4.92 -9.07 14.57
CA GLU A 219 4.42 -9.76 15.76
C GLU A 219 2.89 -9.64 15.91
N ARG A 220 2.15 -9.28 14.84
CA ARG A 220 0.70 -8.95 14.89
C ARG A 220 -0.21 -10.02 15.52
N TRP A 221 0.28 -11.25 15.64
CA TRP A 221 -0.46 -12.39 16.19
C TRP A 221 -0.11 -12.66 17.65
N THR A 222 0.55 -11.72 18.33
CA THR A 222 0.94 -11.88 19.73
C THR A 222 -0.31 -11.94 20.61
N ARG A 223 -0.45 -13.06 21.32
CA ARG A 223 -1.57 -13.28 22.24
C ARG A 223 -1.11 -13.08 23.68
N GLY A 224 -1.98 -12.48 24.47
CA GLY A 224 -1.81 -12.31 25.91
C GLY A 224 -3.17 -12.35 26.60
N LEU A 225 -3.17 -12.25 27.92
CA LEU A 225 -4.40 -12.08 28.68
C LEU A 225 -4.92 -10.65 28.48
N GLU A 226 -6.23 -10.50 28.28
CA GLU A 226 -6.85 -9.17 28.18
C GLU A 226 -6.50 -8.27 29.38
N PRO A 227 -6.22 -6.97 29.14
CA PRO A 227 -5.78 -6.08 30.20
C PRO A 227 -6.93 -5.78 31.16
N ASP A 228 -6.58 -5.60 32.44
CA ASP A 228 -7.52 -5.09 33.44
C ASP A 228 -7.95 -3.67 33.05
N SER A 229 -9.21 -3.33 33.29
CA SER A 229 -9.68 -1.96 33.10
C SER A 229 -9.47 -1.18 34.39
N ASP A 230 -8.77 -0.05 34.31
CA ASP A 230 -8.60 0.88 35.43
C ASP A 230 -9.89 1.69 35.65
N ASP A 231 -10.98 1.01 36.01
CA ASP A 231 -12.21 1.68 36.42
C ASP A 231 -12.30 1.63 37.95
N ASN A 232 -12.19 2.81 38.57
CA ASN A 232 -11.91 3.03 40.00
C ASN A 232 -12.97 2.48 40.99
N ASN A 233 -13.94 1.67 40.54
CA ASN A 233 -14.97 1.05 41.39
C ASN A 233 -15.46 -0.35 40.93
N SER A 234 -14.81 -1.00 39.96
CA SER A 234 -15.13 -2.40 39.59
C SER A 234 -13.91 -3.15 39.07
N ILE A 235 -13.76 -4.42 39.44
CA ILE A 235 -12.82 -5.33 38.76
C ILE A 235 -13.41 -5.61 37.38
N GLY A 236 -13.04 -4.78 36.41
CA GLY A 236 -13.37 -4.96 34.99
C GLY A 236 -12.12 -5.33 34.19
N PHE A 237 -12.33 -5.75 32.96
CA PHE A 237 -11.27 -5.98 31.98
C PHE A 237 -11.72 -5.42 30.64
N TRP A 238 -10.77 -5.09 29.78
CA TRP A 238 -11.07 -4.72 28.41
C TRP A 238 -11.36 -5.98 27.59
N ASP A 239 -12.63 -6.27 27.43
CA ASP A 239 -13.14 -7.36 26.60
C ASP A 239 -12.96 -7.05 25.11
N TYR A 240 -11.79 -7.38 24.58
CA TYR A 240 -11.40 -7.07 23.21
C TYR A 240 -12.23 -7.88 22.22
N ASN A 241 -12.45 -9.17 22.49
CA ASN A 241 -13.20 -10.07 21.61
C ASN A 241 -14.74 -10.03 21.83
N LYS A 242 -15.21 -9.30 22.85
CA LYS A 242 -16.63 -9.09 23.18
C LYS A 242 -17.36 -10.38 23.61
N ASN A 243 -16.67 -11.30 24.27
CA ASN A 243 -17.26 -12.57 24.70
C ASN A 243 -17.71 -12.57 26.17
N GLY A 244 -17.44 -11.50 26.93
CA GLY A 244 -17.79 -11.33 28.33
C GLY A 244 -16.90 -12.08 29.32
N ILE A 245 -15.76 -12.64 28.89
CA ILE A 245 -14.83 -13.45 29.70
C ILE A 245 -13.41 -12.95 29.48
N LYS A 246 -12.67 -12.67 30.57
CA LYS A 246 -11.25 -12.32 30.50
C LYS A 246 -10.44 -13.52 30.02
N ASP A 247 -10.06 -13.52 28.75
CA ASP A 247 -9.34 -14.63 28.15
C ASP A 247 -8.16 -14.15 27.27
N SER A 248 -7.69 -15.03 26.39
CA SER A 248 -6.55 -14.74 25.54
C SER A 248 -6.98 -14.02 24.27
N SER A 249 -6.46 -12.81 24.06
CA SER A 249 -6.74 -11.98 22.88
C SER A 249 -5.44 -11.41 22.29
N TYR A 250 -5.53 -10.69 21.16
CA TYR A 250 -4.39 -10.01 20.55
C TYR A 250 -4.01 -8.76 21.37
N THR A 251 -3.00 -8.89 22.23
CA THR A 251 -2.63 -7.84 23.18
C THR A 251 -1.66 -6.82 22.62
N ASN A 252 -1.06 -7.09 21.46
CA ASN A 252 -0.20 -6.12 20.80
C ASN A 252 -0.94 -5.26 19.77
N LEU A 253 -2.24 -5.45 19.58
CA LEU A 253 -3.07 -4.50 18.84
C LEU A 253 -3.19 -3.20 19.64
N ILE A 254 -2.88 -2.06 19.03
CA ILE A 254 -3.11 -0.75 19.66
C ILE A 254 -4.62 -0.53 19.68
N TYR A 255 -5.21 -0.60 20.87
CA TYR A 255 -6.66 -0.50 21.06
C TYR A 255 -7.05 0.90 21.57
N ASP A 256 -7.61 1.72 20.68
CA ASP A 256 -8.10 3.06 21.00
C ASP A 256 -9.48 3.25 20.34
N THR A 257 -10.49 3.53 21.17
CA THR A 257 -11.87 3.76 20.75
C THR A 257 -12.29 5.23 20.87
N SER A 258 -11.33 6.14 21.03
CA SER A 258 -11.57 7.57 21.01
C SER A 258 -12.15 7.99 19.67
N PHE A 259 -12.97 9.04 19.69
CA PHE A 259 -13.61 9.57 18.48
C PHE A 259 -12.60 9.94 17.40
N VAL A 260 -11.46 10.52 17.79
CA VAL A 260 -10.38 10.88 16.87
C VAL A 260 -9.80 9.64 16.20
N TYR A 261 -9.51 8.60 16.96
CA TYR A 261 -8.98 7.36 16.42
C TYR A 261 -9.92 6.73 15.39
N LEU A 262 -11.22 6.70 15.73
CA LEU A 262 -12.26 6.15 14.86
C LEU A 262 -12.46 6.96 13.56
N ILE A 263 -12.34 8.29 13.58
CA ILE A 263 -12.40 9.09 12.35
C ILE A 263 -11.28 8.72 11.39
N TRP A 264 -10.06 8.57 11.90
CA TRP A 264 -8.89 8.42 11.05
C TRP A 264 -8.64 6.99 10.60
N LYS A 265 -8.87 6.02 11.48
CA LYS A 265 -8.60 4.60 11.21
C LYS A 265 -9.86 3.78 10.97
N GLY A 266 -11.05 4.31 11.29
CA GLY A 266 -12.30 3.55 11.24
C GLY A 266 -12.42 2.53 12.36
N ASP A 267 -13.48 1.72 12.33
CA ASP A 267 -13.69 0.64 13.29
C ASP A 267 -12.69 -0.51 13.09
N TYR A 268 -12.45 -1.28 14.16
CA TYR A 268 -11.68 -2.52 14.06
C TYR A 268 -12.46 -3.58 13.28
N LEU A 269 -11.77 -4.25 12.35
CA LEU A 269 -12.29 -5.45 11.71
C LEU A 269 -12.34 -6.57 12.75
N ARG A 270 -13.24 -7.53 12.57
CA ARG A 270 -13.40 -8.65 13.51
C ARG A 270 -13.46 -9.97 12.78
N PHE A 271 -12.81 -10.97 13.35
CA PHE A 271 -12.98 -12.37 12.94
C PHE A 271 -14.35 -12.89 13.40
N GLU A 272 -14.75 -14.08 12.93
CA GLU A 272 -16.02 -14.72 13.30
C GLU A 272 -16.15 -14.95 14.81
N ASN A 273 -15.03 -15.16 15.51
CA ASN A 273 -14.97 -15.31 16.96
C ASN A 273 -14.99 -13.98 17.74
N GLY A 274 -15.14 -12.85 17.05
CA GLY A 274 -15.20 -11.51 17.65
C GLY A 274 -13.85 -10.83 17.85
N GLU A 275 -12.72 -11.53 17.67
CA GLU A 275 -11.38 -10.95 17.87
C GLU A 275 -11.12 -9.75 16.94
N PRO A 276 -10.70 -8.60 17.48
CA PRO A 276 -10.43 -7.41 16.68
C PRO A 276 -9.07 -7.52 15.97
N PHE A 277 -8.99 -6.97 14.77
CA PHE A 277 -7.74 -6.83 14.03
C PHE A 277 -7.74 -5.59 13.12
N ARG A 278 -6.54 -5.21 12.68
CA ARG A 278 -6.30 -4.19 11.65
C ARG A 278 -5.59 -4.79 10.45
N ILE A 279 -5.79 -4.21 9.28
CA ILE A 279 -5.10 -4.63 8.05
C ILE A 279 -3.59 -4.46 8.27
N ASN A 280 -2.82 -5.47 7.92
CA ASN A 280 -1.36 -5.48 8.04
C ASN A 280 -0.75 -6.20 6.84
N PRO A 281 0.18 -5.58 6.08
CA PRO A 281 0.75 -4.25 6.31
C PRO A 281 -0.23 -3.09 6.04
N GLY A 282 -0.08 -2.00 6.80
CA GLY A 282 -0.69 -0.71 6.48
C GLY A 282 0.15 0.03 5.43
N MET A 283 -0.48 0.84 4.57
CA MET A 283 0.19 1.56 3.49
C MET A 283 -0.23 3.02 3.46
N TRP A 284 0.75 3.91 3.36
CA TRP A 284 0.57 5.35 3.15
C TRP A 284 1.34 5.81 1.92
N GLN A 285 0.75 6.74 1.17
CA GLN A 285 1.43 7.44 0.08
C GLN A 285 1.90 8.80 0.58
N VAL A 286 3.15 9.15 0.29
CA VAL A 286 3.75 10.43 0.66
C VAL A 286 4.56 11.01 -0.50
N SER A 287 4.74 12.32 -0.47
CA SER A 287 5.47 13.07 -1.50
C SER A 287 6.50 14.05 -0.93
N LEU A 288 6.58 14.20 0.40
CA LEU A 288 7.42 15.17 1.07
C LEU A 288 8.38 14.51 2.05
N THR A 289 9.62 15.01 2.08
CA THR A 289 10.66 14.64 3.03
C THR A 289 11.02 15.85 3.89
N PRO A 290 11.31 15.69 5.20
CA PRO A 290 11.11 14.48 5.99
C PRO A 290 9.62 14.14 6.14
N THR A 291 9.28 12.84 6.07
CA THR A 291 7.93 12.37 6.37
C THR A 291 7.78 12.10 7.87
N PRO A 292 6.75 12.68 8.52
CA PRO A 292 6.43 12.38 9.91
C PRO A 292 5.74 11.03 10.06
N MET A 293 6.41 10.09 10.74
CA MET A 293 5.86 8.78 11.08
C MET A 293 5.09 8.90 12.40
N SER A 294 3.82 9.30 12.30
CA SER A 294 2.92 9.47 13.45
C SER A 294 2.15 8.19 13.80
N TRP A 295 1.28 8.27 14.81
CA TRP A 295 0.39 7.20 15.26
C TRP A 295 -0.47 6.56 14.14
N LEU A 296 -0.68 7.26 13.03
CA LEU A 296 -1.43 6.77 11.86
C LEU A 296 -0.73 5.62 11.12
N TYR A 297 0.58 5.47 11.28
CA TYR A 297 1.38 4.42 10.62
C TYR A 297 1.44 3.11 11.40
N PHE A 298 0.93 3.09 12.64
CA PHE A 298 1.13 1.97 13.56
C PHE A 298 -0.20 1.53 14.17
N ASP A 299 -0.57 0.28 13.91
CA ASP A 299 -1.77 -0.35 14.47
C ASP A 299 -1.42 -1.41 15.54
N TYR A 300 -0.14 -1.76 15.67
CA TYR A 300 0.34 -2.77 16.58
C TYR A 300 1.59 -2.27 17.33
N TYR A 301 1.80 -2.79 18.53
CA TYR A 301 3.05 -2.74 19.27
C TYR A 301 3.96 -3.90 18.84
N GLY A 302 5.26 -3.74 19.10
CA GLY A 302 6.30 -4.72 18.81
C GLY A 302 7.13 -4.36 17.58
N MET A 303 7.73 -5.37 16.97
CA MET A 303 8.63 -5.22 15.82
C MET A 303 7.87 -4.91 14.53
N HIS A 304 8.27 -3.82 13.88
CA HIS A 304 7.77 -3.42 12.58
C HIS A 304 8.88 -3.47 11.53
N LEU A 305 8.58 -4.08 10.39
CA LEU A 305 9.31 -3.89 9.15
C LEU A 305 8.70 -2.72 8.40
N ILE A 306 9.44 -1.61 8.32
CA ILE A 306 9.04 -0.45 7.53
C ILE A 306 9.71 -0.55 6.18
N THR A 307 8.93 -0.50 5.10
CA THR A 307 9.44 -0.53 3.73
C THR A 307 9.04 0.74 3.01
N ILE A 308 10.02 1.50 2.55
CA ILE A 308 9.83 2.72 1.77
C ILE A 308 10.13 2.38 0.32
N SER A 309 9.16 2.63 -0.56
CA SER A 309 9.23 2.29 -1.97
C SER A 309 9.02 3.51 -2.84
N ALA A 310 9.99 3.82 -3.68
CA ALA A 310 9.91 4.80 -4.74
C ALA A 310 9.28 4.13 -5.97
N THR A 311 8.16 4.65 -6.47
CA THR A 311 7.46 4.09 -7.64
C THR A 311 7.83 4.85 -8.91
N ASP A 312 7.75 4.16 -10.04
CA ASP A 312 7.89 4.77 -11.35
C ASP A 312 6.75 5.75 -11.70
N ASP A 313 6.85 6.35 -12.89
CA ASP A 313 5.87 7.27 -13.43
C ASP A 313 4.54 6.59 -13.79
N ASN A 314 4.54 5.31 -14.16
CA ASN A 314 3.32 4.58 -14.52
C ASN A 314 2.37 4.50 -13.34
N TYR A 315 2.89 4.23 -12.14
CA TYR A 315 2.08 4.24 -10.91
C TYR A 315 1.40 5.59 -10.70
N TYR A 316 2.16 6.69 -10.75
CA TYR A 316 1.61 8.04 -10.57
C TYR A 316 0.56 8.36 -11.63
N ASN A 317 0.85 8.08 -12.91
CA ASN A 317 -0.06 8.39 -14.02
C ASN A 317 -1.38 7.63 -13.92
N TYR A 318 -1.32 6.35 -13.52
CA TYR A 318 -2.50 5.52 -13.33
C TYR A 318 -3.42 6.10 -12.25
N TYR A 319 -2.86 6.49 -11.10
CA TYR A 319 -3.64 7.09 -10.00
C TYR A 319 -4.11 8.52 -10.28
N ALA A 320 -3.37 9.28 -11.08
CA ALA A 320 -3.83 10.57 -11.59
C ALA A 320 -5.03 10.42 -12.55
N GLY A 321 -5.23 9.23 -13.14
CA GLY A 321 -6.39 8.89 -13.96
C GLY A 321 -7.65 8.48 -13.19
N ASP A 322 -7.70 8.73 -11.88
CA ASP A 322 -8.85 8.43 -11.00
C ASP A 322 -9.31 6.95 -10.99
N PRO A 323 -8.41 6.00 -10.68
CA PRO A 323 -8.75 4.58 -10.63
C PRO A 323 -9.61 4.20 -9.42
N ALA A 324 -9.74 5.10 -8.45
CA ALA A 324 -10.71 4.97 -7.37
C ALA A 324 -12.15 5.24 -7.85
N ALA A 325 -12.33 5.60 -9.12
CA ALA A 325 -13.61 5.89 -9.75
C ALA A 325 -14.42 6.96 -8.99
N ASN A 326 -13.75 8.00 -8.47
CA ASN A 326 -14.48 9.17 -7.95
C ASN A 326 -15.32 9.81 -9.07
N ASN A 327 -14.85 9.66 -10.31
CA ASN A 327 -15.56 9.92 -11.55
C ASN A 327 -15.72 8.64 -12.36
N GLN A 328 -16.90 8.03 -12.27
CA GLN A 328 -17.29 6.80 -12.97
C GLN A 328 -17.27 6.88 -14.51
N TYR A 329 -17.06 8.06 -15.09
CA TYR A 329 -17.03 8.27 -16.55
C TYR A 329 -15.61 8.33 -17.13
N LEU A 330 -14.57 8.25 -16.30
CA LEU A 330 -13.18 8.28 -16.74
C LEU A 330 -12.55 6.91 -16.55
N LEU A 331 -11.91 6.41 -17.61
CA LEU A 331 -11.03 5.25 -17.49
C LEU A 331 -9.69 5.68 -16.89
N PRO A 332 -9.07 4.83 -16.05
CA PRO A 332 -7.72 5.09 -15.57
C PRO A 332 -6.71 5.18 -16.70
N ASN A 333 -5.65 5.97 -16.51
CA ASN A 333 -4.53 6.02 -17.44
C ASN A 333 -3.72 4.72 -17.35
N SER A 334 -4.10 3.73 -18.14
CA SER A 334 -3.41 2.46 -18.30
C SER A 334 -2.15 2.62 -19.17
N ASN A 335 -1.06 1.96 -18.80
CA ASN A 335 0.12 1.77 -19.65
C ASN A 335 0.14 0.37 -20.31
N ILE A 336 -0.95 -0.39 -20.21
CA ILE A 336 -1.14 -1.64 -20.93
C ILE A 336 -1.69 -1.30 -22.32
N ASN A 337 -0.92 -1.59 -23.36
CA ASN A 337 -1.34 -1.42 -24.75
C ASN A 337 -2.32 -2.53 -25.14
N ASP A 338 -3.37 -2.16 -25.87
CA ASP A 338 -4.45 -3.06 -26.32
C ASP A 338 -5.21 -3.79 -25.18
N GLY A 339 -5.10 -3.27 -23.95
CA GLY A 339 -5.74 -3.83 -22.76
C GLY A 339 -5.99 -2.81 -21.65
N HIS A 340 -6.25 -3.32 -20.46
CA HIS A 340 -6.46 -2.52 -19.25
C HIS A 340 -5.49 -2.92 -18.14
N GLY A 341 -5.33 -2.04 -17.15
CA GLY A 341 -4.59 -2.31 -15.92
C GLY A 341 -3.37 -1.42 -15.78
N LEU A 342 -2.33 -1.96 -15.14
CA LEU A 342 -1.14 -1.21 -14.78
C LEU A 342 0.05 -2.15 -14.69
N PHE A 343 1.14 -1.80 -15.37
CA PHE A 343 2.46 -2.37 -15.12
C PHE A 343 3.39 -1.30 -14.60
N PHE A 344 3.81 -1.42 -13.34
CA PHE A 344 4.68 -0.44 -12.71
C PHE A 344 5.87 -1.11 -12.03
N SER A 345 6.83 -0.31 -11.61
CA SER A 345 7.98 -0.81 -10.85
C SER A 345 8.31 0.08 -9.68
N LYS A 346 9.10 -0.47 -8.76
CA LYS A 346 9.54 0.23 -7.56
C LYS A 346 10.96 -0.11 -7.16
N ALA A 347 11.64 0.87 -6.58
CA ALA A 347 12.88 0.69 -5.84
C ALA A 347 12.58 0.84 -4.34
N SER A 348 13.00 -0.11 -3.53
CA SER A 348 12.60 -0.19 -2.13
C SER A 348 13.80 -0.27 -1.20
N LYS A 349 13.61 0.23 0.02
CA LYS A 349 14.52 -0.01 1.16
C LYS A 349 13.70 -0.23 2.42
N SER A 350 14.17 -1.15 3.26
CA SER A 350 13.47 -1.51 4.49
C SER A 350 14.37 -1.39 5.71
N PHE A 351 13.75 -1.15 6.86
CA PHE A 351 14.40 -1.14 8.17
C PHE A 351 13.46 -1.67 9.25
N LEU A 352 14.03 -2.08 10.36
CA LEU A 352 13.30 -2.55 11.53
C LEU A 352 13.22 -1.45 12.60
N VAL A 353 12.07 -1.33 13.24
CA VAL A 353 11.86 -0.47 14.41
C VAL A 353 10.93 -1.17 15.38
N ASN A 354 11.20 -1.04 16.68
CA ASN A 354 10.33 -1.55 17.72
C ASN A 354 9.38 -0.44 18.20
N ILE A 355 8.08 -0.68 18.20
CA ILE A 355 7.07 0.26 18.69
C ILE A 355 6.62 -0.18 20.08
N ALA A 356 6.94 0.61 21.09
CA ALA A 356 6.60 0.33 22.48
C ALA A 356 5.53 1.28 22.99
N ALA A 357 4.66 0.81 23.90
CA ALA A 357 3.79 1.69 24.66
C ALA A 357 4.62 2.63 25.54
N TYR A 358 4.25 3.91 25.58
CA TYR A 358 4.84 4.86 26.52
C TYR A 358 4.20 4.68 27.90
N ASN A 359 4.84 3.89 28.76
CA ASN A 359 4.42 3.79 30.16
C ASN A 359 4.88 5.05 30.92
N ARG A 360 3.93 5.81 31.47
CA ARG A 360 4.22 6.96 32.35
C ARG A 360 4.68 6.54 33.73
#